data_AF-A0A974BJ26-F1
#
_entry.id   AF-A0A974BJ26-F1
#
_cell.length_a   1.000
_cell.length_b   1.000
_cell.length_c   1.000
_cell.angle_alpha   90.00
_cell.angle_beta   90.00
_cell.angle_gamma   90.00
#
_symmetry.space_group_name_H-M   'P 1'
#
loop_
_entity.id
_entity.type
_entity.pdbx_description
1 polymer ?
#
loop_
_entity_poly.entity_id
_entity_poly.type
_entity_poly.pdbx_seq_one_letter_code
_entity_poly.pdbx_strand_id
1 'polypeptide(L)'
;MFIDIAKISVKAGKGGNGSVAFRREKYEPMGGPAGGDGGDGGSIILEADEGLRTLMDFRYKRHYQAENGEDGRGKKQYGSDGKDLVLRVPTGTLVKDEETNIILTDLKTHGQQFVVARGGRGGKGNTKFKNSIRRTPRFAEPGTKGDAREIILELKLLADVGLVGFPNVGKSTILATITSAKPKIANYHFTTLKPNLGVVGIEEGHSYVLADIPGLIEGASEGAGLGLEFLRHVERTKLLLHVIDASGQEDRDPVEDFYKINEELKQYSDKLSDKSQIIVLNKIDLPEAMVNLERIKKEFSEKYEILEVSAATGEGLDLLKKRAYERLTQIEEEIEFVDEQEIESFYDRKERDTIVVTKEDDYYLAEGDFLERLVDSTNFDDFESFSNFQKVLVDKGVIDKLRELGATEGDLISVCGVEFDFVD
;
A
#
# COMPACT_ATOMS: atom_id res chain seq x y z
N MET A 1 16.52 12.46 -8.73
CA MET A 1 15.49 11.62 -9.37
C MET A 1 14.46 11.32 -8.30
N PHE A 2 13.35 12.07 -8.25
CA PHE A 2 12.27 11.78 -7.30
C PHE A 2 11.54 10.54 -7.80
N ILE A 3 11.14 9.68 -6.87
CA ILE A 3 10.50 8.42 -7.19
C ILE A 3 9.18 8.42 -6.46
N ASP A 4 8.13 8.46 -7.28
CA ASP A 4 6.75 8.43 -6.84
C ASP A 4 6.26 6.99 -6.68
N ILE A 5 6.99 6.01 -7.23
CA ILE A 5 6.63 4.59 -7.20
C ILE A 5 7.84 3.73 -6.84
N ALA A 6 7.76 2.98 -5.75
CA ALA A 6 8.77 2.02 -5.35
C ALA A 6 8.15 0.63 -5.18
N LYS A 7 8.79 -0.37 -5.77
CA LYS A 7 8.44 -1.79 -5.56
C LYS A 7 9.41 -2.39 -4.56
N ILE A 8 8.87 -2.99 -3.50
CA ILE A 8 9.66 -3.61 -2.45
C ILE A 8 9.09 -4.97 -2.06
N SER A 9 9.98 -5.86 -1.67
CA SER A 9 9.68 -7.16 -1.09
C SER A 9 9.86 -7.08 0.42
N VAL A 10 8.79 -7.43 1.15
CA VAL A 10 8.73 -7.42 2.61
C VAL A 10 8.57 -8.85 3.11
N LYS A 11 9.37 -9.25 4.10
CA LYS A 11 9.30 -10.56 4.75
C LYS A 11 9.33 -10.41 6.27
N ALA A 12 8.24 -10.76 6.93
CA ALA A 12 8.19 -10.75 8.39
C ALA A 12 9.09 -11.85 8.99
N GLY A 13 9.37 -11.72 10.29
CA GLY A 13 10.16 -12.69 11.04
C GLY A 13 9.42 -14.01 11.17
N LYS A 14 10.13 -15.12 11.09
CA LYS A 14 9.63 -16.44 11.48
C LYS A 14 9.52 -16.50 13.01
N GLY A 15 8.49 -17.17 13.53
CA GLY A 15 8.43 -17.54 14.95
C GLY A 15 9.51 -18.55 15.31
N GLY A 16 10.06 -18.45 16.52
CA GLY A 16 11.02 -19.39 17.06
C GLY A 16 10.39 -20.76 17.34
N ASN A 17 11.19 -21.82 17.29
CA ASN A 17 10.73 -23.17 17.55
C ASN A 17 10.54 -23.44 19.05
N GLY A 18 9.55 -24.27 19.38
CA GLY A 18 9.45 -24.83 20.72
C GLY A 18 10.57 -25.83 21.00
N SER A 19 11.06 -25.86 22.23
CA SER A 19 12.16 -26.75 22.62
C SER A 19 11.66 -28.07 23.20
N VAL A 20 12.38 -29.15 22.94
CA VAL A 20 12.28 -30.41 23.68
C VAL A 20 13.42 -30.49 24.68
N ALA A 21 13.11 -30.39 25.98
CA ALA A 21 14.10 -30.54 27.03
C ALA A 21 13.52 -31.22 28.28
N PHE A 22 14.41 -31.75 29.12
CA PHE A 22 14.07 -32.43 30.38
C PHE A 22 14.96 -31.93 31.50
N ARG A 23 14.45 -31.92 32.74
CA ARG A 23 15.27 -31.63 33.92
C ARG A 23 16.31 -32.74 34.10
N ARG A 24 17.55 -32.35 34.43
CA ARG A 24 18.64 -33.26 34.77
C ARG A 24 19.21 -32.83 36.11
N GLU A 25 19.02 -33.66 37.13
CA GLU A 25 19.51 -33.41 38.48
C GLU A 25 20.26 -34.64 38.99
N LYS A 26 21.31 -34.43 39.78
CA LYS A 26 22.26 -35.47 40.19
C LYS A 26 21.59 -36.67 40.90
N TYR A 27 20.44 -36.45 41.53
CA TYR A 27 19.70 -37.46 42.29
C TYR A 27 18.29 -37.72 41.74
N GLU A 28 17.93 -37.13 40.59
CA GLU A 28 16.64 -37.33 39.93
C GLU A 28 16.87 -37.91 38.53
N PRO A 29 16.81 -39.25 38.35
CA PRO A 29 17.17 -39.91 37.10
C PRO A 29 16.20 -39.62 35.95
N MET A 30 14.94 -39.25 36.24
CA MET A 30 13.91 -38.95 35.24
C MET A 30 13.20 -37.64 35.57
N GLY A 31 13.85 -36.52 35.25
CA GLY A 31 13.25 -35.20 35.41
C GLY A 31 12.12 -34.93 34.41
N GLY A 32 11.11 -34.17 34.84
CA GLY A 32 9.99 -33.77 33.98
C GLY A 32 10.39 -32.85 32.82
N PRO A 33 9.47 -32.60 31.87
CA PRO A 33 9.72 -31.75 30.72
C PRO A 33 10.06 -30.30 31.14
N ALA A 34 10.96 -29.71 30.38
CA ALA A 34 11.60 -28.43 30.67
C ALA A 34 11.92 -27.63 29.41
N GLY A 35 11.33 -27.94 28.26
CA GLY A 35 11.45 -27.12 27.07
C GLY A 35 10.55 -25.90 27.14
N GLY A 36 11.09 -24.72 26.83
CA GLY A 36 10.34 -23.48 26.66
C GLY A 36 9.75 -23.34 25.25
N ASP A 37 8.79 -22.43 25.13
CA ASP A 37 8.20 -22.02 23.86
C ASP A 37 9.16 -21.06 23.12
N GLY A 38 9.09 -21.02 21.79
CA GLY A 38 9.78 -20.01 20.99
C GLY A 38 9.06 -18.66 21.05
N GLY A 39 9.80 -17.59 20.74
CA GLY A 39 9.24 -16.23 20.64
C GLY A 39 8.54 -15.99 19.31
N ASP A 40 7.69 -14.98 19.25
CA ASP A 40 7.03 -14.55 18.03
C ASP A 40 8.04 -13.84 17.10
N GLY A 41 7.83 -13.92 15.79
CA GLY A 41 8.61 -13.16 14.81
C GLY A 41 8.19 -11.70 14.77
N GLY A 42 9.12 -10.81 14.41
CA GLY A 42 8.82 -9.40 14.21
C GLY A 42 7.96 -9.16 12.97
N SER A 43 7.06 -8.20 13.03
CA SER A 43 6.22 -7.75 11.92
C SER A 43 6.90 -6.63 11.13
N ILE A 44 6.44 -6.38 9.91
CA ILE A 44 6.84 -5.20 9.12
C ILE A 44 5.69 -4.20 9.13
N ILE A 45 5.99 -2.97 9.55
CA ILE A 45 5.02 -1.90 9.75
C ILE A 45 5.40 -0.74 8.84
N LEU A 46 4.47 -0.25 8.03
CA LEU A 46 4.61 1.02 7.34
C LEU A 46 4.13 2.14 8.25
N GLU A 47 4.90 3.23 8.37
CA GLU A 47 4.55 4.41 9.18
C GLU A 47 4.65 5.69 8.33
N ALA A 48 3.59 6.49 8.30
CA ALA A 48 3.59 7.77 7.61
C ALA A 48 4.36 8.86 8.38
N ASP A 49 5.35 9.48 7.73
CA ASP A 49 6.21 10.52 8.29
C ASP A 49 6.16 11.80 7.42
N GLU A 50 5.67 12.91 7.97
CA GLU A 50 5.62 14.23 7.29
C GLU A 50 7.02 14.80 7.00
N GLY A 51 8.04 14.35 7.74
CA GLY A 51 9.43 14.72 7.50
C GLY A 51 9.99 14.13 6.20
N LEU A 52 9.37 13.07 5.67
CA LEU A 52 9.76 12.41 4.43
C LEU A 52 8.96 12.95 3.25
N ARG A 53 9.64 13.10 2.10
CA ARG A 53 9.05 13.69 0.89
C ARG A 53 9.14 12.81 -0.35
N THR A 54 9.83 11.67 -0.25
CA THR A 54 10.17 10.83 -1.41
C THR A 54 10.21 9.36 -1.01
N LEU A 55 10.00 8.45 -1.97
CA LEU A 55 10.22 7.01 -1.79
C LEU A 55 11.62 6.56 -2.27
N MET A 56 12.59 7.48 -2.35
CA MET A 56 13.90 7.21 -2.94
C MET A 56 14.66 6.09 -2.20
N ASP A 57 14.53 6.03 -0.88
CA ASP A 57 15.21 5.05 -0.03
C ASP A 57 14.80 3.61 -0.39
N PHE A 58 13.55 3.41 -0.80
CA PHE A 58 12.98 2.13 -1.21
C PHE A 58 13.47 1.63 -2.57
N ARG A 59 14.13 2.48 -3.37
CA ARG A 59 14.76 2.01 -4.62
C ARG A 59 16.10 1.35 -4.39
N TYR A 60 16.91 1.92 -3.50
CA TYR A 60 18.26 1.42 -3.23
C TYR A 60 18.23 0.14 -2.39
N LYS A 61 17.25 0.05 -1.49
CA LYS A 61 16.97 -1.16 -0.72
C LYS A 61 15.56 -1.65 -1.04
N ARG A 62 15.48 -2.80 -1.71
CA ARG A 62 14.22 -3.41 -2.15
C ARG A 62 13.75 -4.56 -1.28
N HIS A 63 14.62 -5.15 -0.47
CA HIS A 63 14.28 -6.28 0.40
C HIS A 63 14.34 -5.84 1.87
N TYR A 64 13.25 -6.06 2.58
CA TYR A 64 13.09 -5.74 3.98
C TYR A 64 12.67 -6.98 4.74
N GLN A 65 13.41 -7.29 5.81
CA GLN A 65 13.17 -8.46 6.63
C GLN A 65 13.14 -8.07 8.11
N ALA A 66 12.08 -8.45 8.82
CA ALA A 66 11.99 -8.31 10.26
C ALA A 66 12.74 -9.44 10.99
N GLU A 67 13.04 -9.24 12.28
CA GLU A 67 13.83 -10.19 13.07
C GLU A 67 12.99 -11.44 13.40
N ASN A 68 13.60 -12.63 13.33
CA ASN A 68 12.94 -13.86 13.75
C ASN A 68 12.81 -13.94 15.27
N GLY A 69 11.80 -14.64 15.76
CA GLY A 69 11.71 -15.01 17.17
C GLY A 69 12.82 -16.03 17.53
N GLU A 70 13.32 -15.96 18.76
CA GLU A 70 14.29 -16.94 19.24
C GLU A 70 13.63 -18.28 19.56
N ASP A 71 14.36 -19.37 19.35
CA ASP A 71 13.94 -20.69 19.79
C ASP A 71 13.85 -20.77 21.31
N GLY A 72 12.86 -21.53 21.80
CA GLY A 72 12.78 -21.92 23.19
C GLY A 72 14.02 -22.71 23.61
N ARG A 73 14.30 -22.72 24.91
CA ARG A 73 15.45 -23.45 25.46
C ARG A 73 15.04 -24.33 26.64
N GLY A 74 15.99 -25.16 27.08
CA GLY A 74 15.82 -25.94 28.31
C GLY A 74 15.58 -25.07 29.54
N LYS A 75 15.21 -25.72 30.66
CA LYS A 75 14.86 -25.03 31.92
C LYS A 75 13.65 -24.08 31.80
N LYS A 76 12.74 -24.36 30.87
CA LYS A 76 11.53 -23.58 30.57
C LYS A 76 11.84 -22.13 30.20
N GLN A 77 12.98 -21.90 29.55
CA GLN A 77 13.35 -20.58 29.08
C GLN A 77 12.64 -20.33 27.74
N TYR A 78 11.77 -19.33 27.73
CA TYR A 78 11.08 -18.88 26.52
C TYR A 78 12.04 -18.11 25.61
N GLY A 79 11.89 -18.28 24.31
CA GLY A 79 12.57 -17.44 23.32
C GLY A 79 12.04 -16.01 23.38
N SER A 80 12.90 -15.04 23.09
CA SER A 80 12.47 -13.64 22.94
C SER A 80 11.81 -13.41 21.59
N ASP A 81 10.86 -12.48 21.55
CA ASP A 81 10.23 -12.05 20.32
C ASP A 81 11.22 -11.30 19.43
N GLY A 82 11.09 -11.47 18.12
CA GLY A 82 11.82 -10.71 17.12
C GLY A 82 11.33 -9.27 17.07
N LYS A 83 12.25 -8.31 16.84
CA LYS A 83 11.90 -6.90 16.70
C LYS A 83 11.17 -6.62 15.38
N ASP A 84 10.12 -5.83 15.49
CA ASP A 84 9.42 -5.24 14.35
C ASP A 84 10.35 -4.34 13.53
N LEU A 85 10.11 -4.31 12.23
CA LEU A 85 10.77 -3.40 11.30
C LEU A 85 9.78 -2.33 10.84
N VAL A 86 9.99 -1.10 11.30
CA VAL A 86 9.21 0.06 10.88
C VAL A 86 9.84 0.70 9.65
N LEU A 87 9.07 0.74 8.56
CA LEU A 87 9.42 1.37 7.30
C LEU A 87 8.69 2.70 7.19
N ARG A 88 9.42 3.80 7.32
CA ARG A 88 8.86 5.14 7.23
C ARG A 88 8.65 5.55 5.78
N VAL A 89 7.44 5.99 5.45
CA VAL A 89 7.06 6.47 4.13
C VAL A 89 6.49 7.89 4.24
N PRO A 90 6.55 8.71 3.19
CA PRO A 90 5.89 10.01 3.21
C PRO A 90 4.37 9.88 3.40
N THR A 91 3.74 10.87 4.02
CA THR A 91 2.27 11.00 4.06
C THR A 91 1.67 11.07 2.65
N GLY A 92 0.53 10.40 2.44
CA GLY A 92 -0.11 10.22 1.15
C GLY A 92 0.46 9.04 0.36
N THR A 93 1.22 8.14 1.00
CA THR A 93 1.68 6.92 0.33
C THR A 93 0.55 5.90 0.28
N LEU A 94 0.16 5.54 -0.94
CA LEU A 94 -0.76 4.47 -1.22
C LEU A 94 0.00 3.15 -1.38
N VAL A 95 -0.47 2.11 -0.70
CA VAL A 95 0.18 0.81 -0.63
C VAL A 95 -0.67 -0.18 -1.39
N LYS A 96 -0.09 -0.83 -2.39
CA LYS A 96 -0.74 -1.87 -3.19
C LYS A 96 0.00 -3.18 -3.05
N ASP A 97 -0.74 -4.27 -3.16
CA ASP A 97 -0.16 -5.57 -3.43
C ASP A 97 0.28 -5.67 -4.90
N GLU A 98 1.49 -6.18 -5.15
CA GLU A 98 2.03 -6.24 -6.52
C GLU A 98 1.32 -7.28 -7.40
N GLU A 99 0.94 -8.44 -6.84
CA GLU A 99 0.33 -9.52 -7.62
C GLU A 99 -1.09 -9.18 -8.06
N THR A 100 -1.87 -8.63 -7.14
CA THR A 100 -3.31 -8.41 -7.31
C THR A 100 -3.64 -6.97 -7.72
N ASN A 101 -2.70 -6.03 -7.55
CA ASN A 101 -2.93 -4.57 -7.65
C ASN A 101 -4.01 -4.03 -6.70
N ILE A 102 -4.44 -4.81 -5.71
CA ILE A 102 -5.39 -4.38 -4.68
C ILE A 102 -4.72 -3.31 -3.81
N ILE A 103 -5.47 -2.25 -3.51
CA ILE A 103 -5.03 -1.19 -2.60
C ILE A 103 -5.20 -1.70 -1.17
N LEU A 104 -4.08 -1.91 -0.48
CA LEU A 104 -4.03 -2.39 0.89
C LEU A 104 -4.33 -1.27 1.89
N THR A 105 -3.76 -0.09 1.67
CA THR A 105 -3.99 1.07 2.54
C THR A 105 -3.58 2.39 1.87
N ASP A 106 -4.07 3.51 2.40
CA ASP A 106 -3.63 4.87 2.09
C ASP A 106 -3.18 5.56 3.39
N LEU A 107 -1.88 5.83 3.49
CA LEU A 107 -1.25 6.38 4.69
C LEU A 107 -1.31 7.91 4.66
N LYS A 108 -2.49 8.46 4.98
CA LYS A 108 -2.82 9.89 4.84
C LYS A 108 -2.29 10.76 5.97
N THR A 109 -2.25 10.25 7.20
CA THR A 109 -1.96 11.06 8.39
C THR A 109 -0.61 10.74 9.01
N HIS A 110 0.07 11.75 9.58
CA HIS A 110 1.33 11.53 10.27
C HIS A 110 1.20 10.52 11.42
N GLY A 111 2.13 9.59 11.51
CA GLY A 111 2.14 8.53 12.51
C GLY A 111 1.12 7.41 12.25
N GLN A 112 0.35 7.48 11.17
CA GLN A 112 -0.52 6.37 10.76
C GLN A 112 0.34 5.15 10.45
N GLN A 113 -0.02 4.02 11.06
CA GLN A 113 0.68 2.76 10.92
C GLN A 113 -0.19 1.72 10.21
N PHE A 114 0.44 0.87 9.42
CA PHE A 114 -0.19 -0.28 8.78
C PHE A 114 0.75 -1.49 8.83
N VAL A 115 0.26 -2.62 9.34
CA VAL A 115 1.03 -3.87 9.40
C VAL A 115 0.95 -4.53 8.02
N VAL A 116 2.02 -4.43 7.24
CA VAL A 116 2.04 -4.92 5.86
C VAL A 116 2.40 -6.41 5.76
N ALA A 117 3.11 -6.93 6.76
CA ALA A 117 3.43 -8.35 6.90
C ALA A 117 3.50 -8.71 8.39
N ARG A 118 2.70 -9.69 8.84
CA ARG A 118 2.67 -10.13 10.25
C ARG A 118 3.76 -11.16 10.53
N GLY A 119 4.36 -11.05 11.70
CA GLY A 119 5.32 -12.03 12.20
C GLY A 119 4.70 -13.39 12.47
N GLY A 120 5.49 -14.45 12.28
CA GLY A 120 5.09 -15.81 12.58
C GLY A 120 5.00 -16.07 14.09
N ARG A 121 4.09 -16.93 14.51
CA ARG A 121 3.88 -17.28 15.92
C ARG A 121 4.95 -18.25 16.42
N GLY A 122 5.38 -18.07 17.67
CA GLY A 122 6.29 -18.96 18.37
C GLY A 122 5.71 -20.36 18.56
N GLY A 123 6.58 -21.36 18.40
CA GLY A 123 6.25 -22.76 18.59
C GLY A 123 6.22 -23.17 20.06
N LYS A 124 5.31 -24.07 20.44
CA LYS A 124 5.18 -24.51 21.84
C LYS A 124 6.23 -25.57 22.20
N GLY A 125 6.88 -25.41 23.35
CA GLY A 125 7.83 -26.39 23.88
C GLY A 125 7.14 -27.63 24.46
N ASN A 126 7.93 -28.69 24.70
CA ASN A 126 7.40 -29.97 25.19
C ASN A 126 6.67 -29.88 26.54
N THR A 127 6.94 -28.83 27.34
CA THR A 127 6.25 -28.55 28.60
C THR A 127 4.75 -28.32 28.41
N LYS A 128 4.33 -27.73 27.28
CA LYS A 128 2.90 -27.41 26.99
C LYS A 128 2.07 -28.65 26.67
N PHE A 129 2.70 -29.74 26.24
CA PHE A 129 2.02 -30.98 25.88
C PHE A 129 1.93 -31.97 27.04
N LYS A 130 2.44 -31.61 28.22
CA LYS A 130 2.37 -32.46 29.40
C LYS A 130 0.92 -32.58 29.87
N ASN A 131 0.40 -33.80 29.95
CA ASN A 131 -0.91 -34.09 30.52
C ASN A 131 -0.86 -35.33 31.43
N SER A 132 -2.01 -35.78 31.93
CA SER A 132 -2.11 -36.92 32.86
C SER A 132 -1.60 -38.24 32.27
N ILE A 133 -1.67 -38.37 30.94
CA ILE A 133 -1.30 -39.54 30.16
C ILE A 133 0.14 -39.39 29.63
N ARG A 134 0.45 -38.26 28.97
CA ARG A 134 1.77 -37.90 28.43
C ARG A 134 2.55 -37.08 29.45
N ARG A 135 3.25 -37.77 30.36
CA ARG A 135 4.01 -37.14 31.46
C ARG A 135 5.37 -36.57 31.01
N THR A 136 5.95 -37.13 29.95
CA THR A 136 7.28 -36.75 29.42
C THR A 136 7.25 -36.57 27.90
N PRO A 137 6.49 -35.59 27.36
CA PRO A 137 6.41 -35.39 25.91
C PRO A 137 7.80 -35.15 25.30
N ARG A 138 8.10 -35.86 24.22
CA ARG A 138 9.37 -35.78 23.48
C ARG A 138 9.31 -34.97 22.20
N PHE A 139 8.19 -34.30 21.96
CA PHE A 139 7.96 -33.45 20.80
C PHE A 139 7.64 -32.01 21.21
N ALA A 140 7.79 -31.08 20.26
CA ALA A 140 7.45 -29.66 20.38
C ALA A 140 6.77 -29.18 19.10
N GLU A 141 6.08 -28.04 19.15
CA GLU A 141 5.54 -27.37 17.96
C GLU A 141 6.62 -26.45 17.37
N PRO A 142 6.83 -26.47 16.04
CA PRO A 142 7.69 -25.49 15.36
C PRO A 142 7.02 -24.12 15.31
N GLY A 143 7.82 -23.06 15.18
CA GLY A 143 7.30 -21.71 14.96
C GLY A 143 6.76 -21.53 13.54
N THR A 144 5.82 -20.61 13.35
CA THR A 144 5.23 -20.36 12.02
C THR A 144 6.07 -19.46 11.15
N LYS A 145 5.95 -19.62 9.82
CA LYS A 145 6.51 -18.65 8.86
C LYS A 145 5.79 -17.30 9.10
N GLY A 146 6.53 -16.20 8.97
CA GLY A 146 5.95 -14.86 8.91
C GLY A 146 5.54 -14.54 7.48
N ASP A 147 4.60 -13.61 7.32
CA ASP A 147 4.07 -13.23 6.02
C ASP A 147 5.19 -12.68 5.11
N ALA A 148 5.09 -12.99 3.81
CA ALA A 148 5.97 -12.44 2.80
C ALA A 148 5.15 -11.90 1.63
N ARG A 149 5.47 -10.69 1.17
CA ARG A 149 4.73 -10.01 0.08
C ARG A 149 5.61 -9.10 -0.75
N GLU A 150 5.22 -8.92 -2.00
CA GLU A 150 5.70 -7.83 -2.84
C GLU A 150 4.65 -6.73 -2.87
N ILE A 151 5.07 -5.50 -2.57
CA ILE A 151 4.19 -4.35 -2.49
C ILE A 151 4.71 -3.21 -3.36
N ILE A 152 3.76 -2.43 -3.87
CA ILE A 152 4.01 -1.20 -4.60
C ILE A 152 3.62 -0.04 -3.69
N LEU A 153 4.61 0.77 -3.34
CA LEU A 153 4.42 2.05 -2.67
C LEU A 153 4.28 3.12 -3.74
N GLU A 154 3.14 3.78 -3.79
CA GLU A 154 2.86 4.90 -4.68
C GLU A 154 2.62 6.15 -3.85
N LEU A 155 3.54 7.09 -3.89
CA LEU A 155 3.35 8.38 -3.24
C LEU A 155 2.36 9.20 -4.06
N LYS A 156 1.16 9.45 -3.50
CA LYS A 156 0.24 10.44 -4.05
C LYS A 156 0.79 11.82 -3.78
N LEU A 157 1.67 12.34 -4.63
CA LEU A 157 1.91 13.78 -4.67
C LEU A 157 2.01 14.30 -6.11
N LEU A 158 1.34 15.44 -6.34
CA LEU A 158 2.00 16.75 -6.36
C LEU A 158 1.02 17.92 -6.22
N ALA A 159 -0.23 17.77 -6.66
CA ALA A 159 -1.33 18.68 -6.37
C ALA A 159 -2.69 17.98 -6.52
N ASP A 160 -3.62 18.27 -5.62
CA ASP A 160 -5.00 17.78 -5.70
C ASP A 160 -5.76 18.49 -6.82
N VAL A 161 -5.43 19.76 -7.03
CA VAL A 161 -6.09 20.66 -7.98
C VAL A 161 -5.06 21.34 -8.89
N GLY A 162 -5.36 21.44 -10.18
CA GLY A 162 -4.54 22.17 -11.16
C GLY A 162 -5.24 23.41 -11.73
N LEU A 163 -4.56 24.55 -11.80
CA LEU A 163 -5.03 25.74 -12.52
C LEU A 163 -4.62 25.65 -13.99
N VAL A 164 -5.59 25.67 -14.90
CA VAL A 164 -5.38 25.73 -16.37
C VAL A 164 -6.01 27.00 -16.94
N GLY A 165 -5.53 27.44 -18.10
CA GLY A 165 -5.96 28.69 -18.74
C GLY A 165 -4.81 29.45 -19.38
N PHE A 166 -5.16 30.45 -20.18
CA PHE A 166 -4.21 31.29 -20.92
C PHE A 166 -3.23 32.06 -20.01
N PRO A 167 -2.09 32.54 -20.54
CA PRO A 167 -1.29 33.57 -19.86
C PRO A 167 -2.14 34.80 -19.51
N ASN A 168 -1.79 35.47 -18.41
CA ASN A 168 -2.43 36.72 -17.94
C ASN A 168 -3.91 36.64 -17.53
N VAL A 169 -4.55 35.47 -17.55
CA VAL A 169 -5.92 35.27 -17.02
C VAL A 169 -5.98 35.35 -15.49
N GLY A 170 -4.83 35.37 -14.81
CA GLY A 170 -4.71 35.55 -13.36
C GLY A 170 -4.50 34.29 -12.53
N LYS A 171 -4.09 33.16 -13.14
CA LYS A 171 -3.79 31.88 -12.43
C LYS A 171 -2.85 32.07 -11.24
N SER A 172 -1.68 32.66 -11.47
CA SER A 172 -0.68 32.85 -10.41
C SER A 172 -1.16 33.83 -9.33
N THR A 173 -1.98 34.82 -9.69
CA THR A 173 -2.62 35.73 -8.73
C THR A 173 -3.63 35.00 -7.86
N ILE A 174 -4.50 34.18 -8.45
CA ILE A 174 -5.45 33.33 -7.71
C ILE A 174 -4.69 32.43 -6.74
N LEU A 175 -3.68 31.68 -7.21
CA LEU A 175 -2.84 30.83 -6.38
C LEU A 175 -2.24 31.60 -5.20
N ALA A 176 -1.66 32.77 -5.44
CA ALA A 176 -1.04 33.58 -4.39
C ALA A 176 -2.06 34.09 -3.36
N THR A 177 -3.27 34.43 -3.77
CA THR A 177 -4.31 34.99 -2.89
C THR A 177 -4.99 33.91 -2.04
N ILE A 178 -5.20 32.71 -2.58
CA ILE A 178 -5.97 31.66 -1.87
C ILE A 178 -5.12 30.72 -1.01
N THR A 179 -3.79 30.83 -1.06
CA THR A 179 -2.89 29.93 -0.35
C THR A 179 -2.41 30.51 0.99
N SER A 180 -2.37 29.68 2.03
CA SER A 180 -2.07 30.09 3.41
C SER A 180 -0.56 30.39 3.63
N ALA A 181 0.28 30.12 2.64
CA ALA A 181 1.71 30.41 2.63
C ALA A 181 2.09 30.98 1.25
N LYS A 182 3.13 31.85 1.19
CA LYS A 182 3.67 32.31 -0.10
C LYS A 182 3.92 31.10 -1.01
N PRO A 183 3.42 31.11 -2.26
CA PRO A 183 3.64 30.02 -3.21
C PRO A 183 5.11 29.63 -3.22
N LYS A 184 5.40 28.37 -2.90
CA LYS A 184 6.77 27.88 -2.90
C LYS A 184 7.07 27.46 -4.33
N ILE A 185 8.06 28.10 -4.93
CA ILE A 185 8.63 27.63 -6.20
C ILE A 185 9.26 26.27 -5.91
N ALA A 186 8.61 25.21 -6.38
CA ALA A 186 9.09 23.87 -6.14
C ALA A 186 10.10 23.49 -7.23
N ASN A 187 11.35 23.32 -6.81
CA ASN A 187 12.44 22.87 -7.68
C ASN A 187 12.40 21.35 -7.79
N TYR A 188 11.47 20.82 -8.58
CA TYR A 188 11.44 19.40 -8.87
C TYR A 188 12.55 19.04 -9.86
N HIS A 189 13.28 17.97 -9.57
CA HIS A 189 14.41 17.53 -10.41
C HIS A 189 14.00 17.05 -11.82
N PHE A 190 12.70 16.94 -12.10
CA PHE A 190 12.11 16.47 -13.36
C PHE A 190 11.37 17.58 -14.14
N THR A 191 11.31 18.80 -13.62
CA THR A 191 10.62 19.91 -14.31
C THR A 191 11.64 20.85 -14.94
N THR A 192 11.55 21.08 -16.24
CA THR A 192 12.30 22.16 -16.92
C THR A 192 11.81 23.54 -16.50
N LEU A 193 10.53 23.65 -16.12
CA LEU A 193 9.89 24.85 -15.58
C LEU A 193 9.38 24.57 -14.17
N LYS A 194 9.78 25.38 -13.19
CA LYS A 194 9.41 25.19 -11.79
C LYS A 194 7.93 25.55 -11.58
N PRO A 195 7.04 24.59 -11.25
CA PRO A 195 5.65 24.92 -10.98
C PRO A 195 5.50 25.70 -9.69
N ASN A 196 4.51 26.59 -9.66
CA ASN A 196 4.12 27.27 -8.44
C ASN A 196 3.09 26.42 -7.72
N LEU A 197 3.42 26.04 -6.48
CA LEU A 197 2.53 25.27 -5.61
C LEU A 197 2.17 26.09 -4.39
N GLY A 198 0.94 25.90 -3.92
CA GLY A 198 0.51 26.44 -2.65
C GLY A 198 -0.53 25.56 -1.97
N VAL A 199 -0.51 25.60 -0.65
CA VAL A 199 -1.48 24.90 0.20
C VAL A 199 -2.66 25.82 0.44
N VAL A 200 -3.85 25.37 0.10
CA VAL A 200 -5.10 26.07 0.35
C VAL A 200 -5.70 25.51 1.63
N GLY A 201 -5.76 26.33 2.68
CA GLY A 201 -6.44 25.99 3.92
C GLY A 201 -7.95 26.20 3.82
N ILE A 202 -8.70 25.24 4.35
CA ILE A 202 -10.15 25.29 4.59
C ILE A 202 -10.39 25.41 6.09
N GLU A 203 -11.60 25.84 6.49
CA GLU A 203 -12.04 25.80 7.88
C GLU A 203 -11.95 24.36 8.45
N GLU A 204 -11.81 24.22 9.78
CA GLU A 204 -11.74 22.92 10.49
C GLU A 204 -10.46 22.07 10.27
N GLY A 205 -9.38 22.67 9.76
CA GLY A 205 -8.08 22.00 9.63
C GLY A 205 -7.93 21.16 8.35
N HIS A 206 -8.91 21.24 7.45
CA HIS A 206 -8.83 20.66 6.11
C HIS A 206 -7.96 21.52 5.19
N SER A 207 -7.27 20.89 4.24
CA SER A 207 -6.47 21.59 3.23
C SER A 207 -6.29 20.75 1.98
N TYR A 208 -5.96 21.39 0.86
CA TYR A 208 -5.56 20.73 -0.36
C TYR A 208 -4.41 21.47 -1.05
N VAL A 209 -3.69 20.77 -1.92
CA VAL A 209 -2.56 21.32 -2.67
C VAL A 209 -3.03 21.79 -4.04
N LEU A 210 -2.77 23.06 -4.35
CA LEU A 210 -3.07 23.68 -5.64
C LEU A 210 -1.77 23.93 -6.42
N ALA A 211 -1.75 23.50 -7.68
CA ALA A 211 -0.68 23.79 -8.63
C ALA A 211 -1.14 24.80 -9.69
N ASP A 212 -0.31 25.80 -9.97
CA ASP A 212 -0.38 26.55 -11.23
C ASP A 212 0.35 25.75 -12.31
N ILE A 213 -0.36 25.42 -13.39
CA ILE A 213 0.17 24.69 -14.54
C ILE A 213 0.67 25.73 -15.55
N PRO A 214 1.98 26.01 -15.61
CA PRO A 214 2.51 27.00 -16.53
C PRO A 214 2.42 26.45 -17.96
N GLY A 215 2.15 27.33 -18.93
CA GLY A 215 2.60 27.11 -20.31
C GLY A 215 1.94 26.01 -21.14
N LEU A 216 0.61 25.86 -21.14
CA LEU A 216 -0.04 25.11 -22.24
C LEU A 216 0.12 25.82 -23.60
N ILE A 217 0.54 27.09 -23.62
CA ILE A 217 0.51 27.95 -24.82
C ILE A 217 1.92 28.42 -25.18
N GLU A 218 2.19 28.30 -26.48
CA GLU A 218 3.42 28.53 -27.26
C GLU A 218 4.47 27.40 -27.23
N GLY A 219 4.50 26.61 -28.32
CA GLY A 219 5.68 25.78 -28.69
C GLY A 219 5.73 24.34 -28.17
N ALA A 220 4.73 23.88 -27.40
CA ALA A 220 4.73 22.52 -26.84
C ALA A 220 4.52 21.42 -27.90
N SER A 221 3.88 21.73 -29.03
CA SER A 221 3.81 20.85 -30.22
C SER A 221 5.08 20.89 -31.09
N GLU A 222 5.90 21.94 -30.98
CA GLU A 222 7.15 22.13 -31.78
C GLU A 222 8.43 21.75 -31.01
N GLY A 223 8.30 21.02 -29.90
CA GLY A 223 9.45 20.43 -29.18
C GLY A 223 10.17 21.38 -28.22
N ALA A 224 9.59 22.55 -27.93
CA ALA A 224 10.13 23.50 -26.96
C ALA A 224 9.15 23.72 -25.79
N GLY A 225 9.28 22.90 -24.74
CA GLY A 225 9.22 23.48 -23.39
C GLY A 225 8.01 23.26 -22.49
N LEU A 226 7.39 22.08 -22.48
CA LEU A 226 6.96 21.43 -21.23
C LEU A 226 7.34 19.96 -21.34
N GLY A 227 8.28 19.49 -20.53
CA GLY A 227 8.69 18.08 -20.60
C GLY A 227 7.48 17.16 -20.44
N LEU A 228 7.39 16.08 -21.23
CA LEU A 228 6.38 15.02 -21.10
C LEU A 228 6.21 14.57 -19.63
N GLU A 229 7.29 14.64 -18.85
CA GLU A 229 7.27 14.41 -17.42
C GLU A 229 6.38 15.41 -16.67
N PHE A 230 6.47 16.73 -16.89
CA PHE A 230 5.62 17.73 -16.22
C PHE A 230 4.13 17.48 -16.45
N LEU A 231 3.72 17.19 -17.68
CA LEU A 231 2.31 16.92 -18.00
C LEU A 231 1.81 15.61 -17.39
N ARG A 232 2.66 14.58 -17.23
CA ARG A 232 2.33 13.39 -16.41
C ARG A 232 2.02 13.73 -14.95
N HIS A 233 2.58 14.82 -14.41
CA HIS A 233 2.25 15.27 -13.06
C HIS A 233 0.93 16.04 -13.01
N VAL A 234 0.57 16.73 -14.09
CA VAL A 234 -0.74 17.39 -14.27
C VAL A 234 -1.86 16.36 -14.46
N GLU A 235 -1.59 15.25 -15.15
CA GLU A 235 -2.50 14.09 -15.23
C GLU A 235 -2.87 13.49 -13.87
N ARG A 236 -2.14 13.82 -12.81
CA ARG A 236 -2.37 13.30 -11.46
C ARG A 236 -3.22 14.22 -10.58
N THR A 237 -3.56 15.43 -11.04
CA THR A 237 -4.55 16.26 -10.34
C THR A 237 -5.93 15.60 -10.40
N LYS A 238 -6.75 15.72 -9.36
CA LYS A 238 -8.10 15.14 -9.36
C LYS A 238 -9.12 16.09 -9.99
N LEU A 239 -8.86 17.39 -9.87
CA LEU A 239 -9.72 18.46 -10.33
C LEU A 239 -8.91 19.49 -11.12
N LEU A 240 -9.51 20.04 -12.18
CA LEU A 240 -8.97 21.21 -12.89
C LEU A 240 -9.84 22.44 -12.61
N LEU A 241 -9.20 23.56 -12.29
CA LEU A 241 -9.83 24.88 -12.28
C LEU A 241 -9.43 25.59 -13.56
N HIS A 242 -10.40 25.76 -14.46
CA HIS A 242 -10.19 26.37 -15.76
C HIS A 242 -10.42 27.88 -15.65
N VAL A 243 -9.34 28.64 -15.53
CA VAL A 243 -9.37 30.09 -15.34
C VAL A 243 -9.52 30.79 -16.68
N ILE A 244 -10.59 31.57 -16.82
CA ILE A 244 -10.89 32.37 -18.01
C ILE A 244 -10.95 33.85 -17.60
N ASP A 245 -10.40 34.73 -18.41
CA ASP A 245 -10.57 36.17 -18.26
C ASP A 245 -11.95 36.59 -18.79
N ALA A 246 -12.86 36.98 -17.89
CA ALA A 246 -14.21 37.40 -18.29
C ALA A 246 -14.23 38.75 -19.03
N SER A 247 -13.21 39.59 -18.86
CA SER A 247 -13.20 40.94 -19.43
C SER A 247 -12.93 40.96 -20.94
N GLY A 248 -12.36 39.89 -21.51
CA GLY A 248 -11.98 39.84 -22.92
C GLY A 248 -10.87 40.84 -23.31
N GLN A 249 -10.05 41.25 -22.34
CA GLN A 249 -8.88 42.08 -22.61
C GLN A 249 -7.91 41.38 -23.58
N GLU A 250 -7.09 42.17 -24.30
CA GLU A 250 -6.19 41.69 -25.37
C GLU A 250 -6.93 41.14 -26.61
N ASP A 251 -8.15 41.61 -26.90
CA ASP A 251 -8.99 41.21 -28.04
C ASP A 251 -9.24 39.68 -28.11
N ARG A 252 -9.26 39.01 -26.95
CA ARG A 252 -9.52 37.57 -26.85
C ARG A 252 -11.00 37.28 -26.62
N ASP A 253 -11.48 36.18 -27.19
CA ASP A 253 -12.82 35.66 -26.93
C ASP A 253 -12.77 34.61 -25.81
N PRO A 254 -13.36 34.88 -24.63
CA PRO A 254 -13.35 33.95 -23.49
C PRO A 254 -13.91 32.56 -23.81
N VAL A 255 -14.86 32.46 -24.75
CA VAL A 255 -15.47 31.19 -25.16
C VAL A 255 -14.49 30.40 -26.03
N GLU A 256 -13.81 31.05 -26.97
CA GLU A 256 -12.79 30.39 -27.79
C GLU A 256 -11.59 29.93 -26.96
N ASP A 257 -11.17 30.72 -25.97
CA ASP A 257 -10.05 30.39 -25.10
C ASP A 257 -10.29 29.07 -24.35
N PHE A 258 -11.52 28.85 -23.85
CA PHE A 258 -11.90 27.59 -23.21
C PHE A 258 -11.80 26.40 -24.16
N TYR A 259 -12.30 26.54 -25.39
CA TYR A 259 -12.26 25.46 -26.38
C TYR A 259 -10.83 25.14 -26.79
N LYS A 260 -9.98 26.14 -27.02
CA LYS A 260 -8.57 25.97 -27.37
C LYS A 260 -7.80 25.20 -26.29
N ILE A 261 -7.95 25.60 -25.02
CA ILE A 261 -7.31 24.88 -23.91
C ILE A 261 -7.80 23.44 -23.82
N ASN A 262 -9.11 23.18 -23.97
CA ASN A 262 -9.62 21.80 -23.90
C ASN A 262 -9.16 20.94 -25.08
N GLU A 263 -9.04 21.51 -26.28
CA GLU A 263 -8.48 20.82 -27.43
C GLU A 263 -7.01 20.46 -27.18
N GLU A 264 -6.23 21.38 -26.60
CA GLU A 264 -4.85 21.11 -26.18
C GLU A 264 -4.80 19.98 -25.14
N LEU A 265 -5.60 20.05 -24.06
CA LEU A 265 -5.65 19.00 -23.03
C LEU A 265 -5.92 17.62 -23.65
N LYS A 266 -6.84 17.57 -24.63
CA LYS A 266 -7.18 16.34 -25.38
C LYS A 266 -6.05 15.86 -26.28
N GLN A 267 -5.34 16.76 -26.97
CA GLN A 267 -4.19 16.40 -27.80
C GLN A 267 -3.05 15.80 -26.97
N TYR A 268 -2.92 16.18 -25.69
CA TYR A 268 -1.93 15.60 -24.79
C TYR A 268 -2.34 14.23 -24.24
N SER A 269 -3.58 14.08 -23.74
CA SER A 269 -4.02 12.85 -23.07
C SER A 269 -5.53 12.77 -22.91
N ASP A 270 -6.11 11.66 -23.34
CA ASP A 270 -7.54 11.35 -23.12
C ASP A 270 -7.90 11.39 -21.62
N LYS A 271 -6.97 10.97 -20.75
CA LYS A 271 -7.18 11.01 -19.29
C LYS A 271 -7.29 12.42 -18.73
N LEU A 272 -6.71 13.42 -19.41
CA LEU A 272 -6.71 14.80 -18.98
C LEU A 272 -7.98 15.52 -19.45
N SER A 273 -8.50 15.18 -20.63
CA SER A 273 -9.78 15.70 -21.13
C SER A 273 -10.98 15.22 -20.31
N ASP A 274 -10.90 14.01 -19.75
CA ASP A 274 -12.00 13.41 -18.98
C ASP A 274 -12.06 13.88 -17.51
N LYS A 275 -11.11 14.73 -17.07
CA LYS A 275 -11.08 15.22 -15.69
C LYS A 275 -12.25 16.15 -15.40
N SER A 276 -12.77 16.08 -14.17
CA SER A 276 -13.72 17.06 -13.66
C SER A 276 -13.11 18.46 -13.72
N GLN A 277 -13.86 19.43 -14.26
CA GLN A 277 -13.45 20.83 -14.35
C GLN A 277 -14.45 21.75 -13.67
N ILE A 278 -13.95 22.80 -13.02
CA ILE A 278 -14.73 23.97 -12.61
C ILE A 278 -14.22 25.15 -13.42
N ILE A 279 -15.12 25.85 -14.12
CA ILE A 279 -14.79 27.09 -14.83
C ILE A 279 -14.72 28.23 -13.81
N VAL A 280 -13.60 28.93 -13.80
CA VAL A 280 -13.33 30.07 -12.91
C VAL A 280 -13.26 31.34 -13.76
N LEU A 281 -14.32 32.13 -13.74
CA LEU A 281 -14.39 33.40 -14.47
C LEU A 281 -13.75 34.49 -13.63
N ASN A 282 -12.52 34.88 -14.00
CA ASN A 282 -11.74 35.87 -13.29
C ASN A 282 -11.89 37.28 -13.88
N LYS A 283 -11.48 38.30 -13.12
CA LYS A 283 -11.54 39.73 -13.46
C LYS A 283 -12.97 40.29 -13.60
N ILE A 284 -13.93 39.77 -12.82
CA ILE A 284 -15.31 40.27 -12.79
C ILE A 284 -15.44 41.71 -12.28
N ASP A 285 -14.38 42.25 -11.68
CA ASP A 285 -14.29 43.64 -11.25
C ASP A 285 -14.24 44.64 -12.41
N LEU A 286 -14.02 44.16 -13.64
CA LEU A 286 -13.99 44.98 -14.85
C LEU A 286 -15.38 45.11 -15.49
N PRO A 287 -15.83 46.32 -15.87
CA PRO A 287 -17.15 46.54 -16.47
C PRO A 287 -17.41 45.73 -17.75
N GLU A 288 -16.36 45.48 -18.54
CA GLU A 288 -16.40 44.71 -19.78
C GLU A 288 -16.81 43.25 -19.55
N ALA A 289 -16.60 42.72 -18.34
CA ALA A 289 -16.94 41.34 -18.00
C ALA A 289 -18.44 41.07 -18.05
N MET A 290 -19.30 42.05 -17.72
CA MET A 290 -20.75 41.83 -17.58
C MET A 290 -21.40 41.29 -18.86
N VAL A 291 -20.96 41.74 -20.03
CA VAL A 291 -21.51 41.30 -21.32
C VAL A 291 -21.08 39.86 -21.65
N ASN A 292 -19.83 39.51 -21.33
CA ASN A 292 -19.29 38.19 -21.59
C ASN A 292 -19.80 37.14 -20.60
N LEU A 293 -20.07 37.51 -19.34
CA LEU A 293 -20.56 36.60 -18.30
C LEU A 293 -21.86 35.89 -18.73
N GLU A 294 -22.84 36.62 -19.26
CA GLU A 294 -24.10 36.02 -19.73
C GLU A 294 -23.87 35.04 -20.89
N ARG A 295 -23.00 35.42 -21.83
CA ARG A 295 -22.64 34.60 -22.99
C ARG A 295 -21.96 33.30 -22.56
N ILE A 296 -20.98 33.38 -21.67
CA ILE A 296 -20.22 32.22 -21.16
C ILE A 296 -21.12 31.29 -20.35
N LYS A 297 -21.97 31.85 -19.47
CA LYS A 297 -22.93 31.05 -18.69
C LYS A 297 -23.86 30.26 -19.60
N LYS A 298 -24.44 30.92 -20.61
CA LYS A 298 -25.35 30.27 -21.56
C LYS A 298 -24.70 29.11 -22.31
N GLU A 299 -23.42 29.22 -22.63
CA GLU A 299 -22.68 28.18 -23.37
C GLU A 299 -22.30 26.98 -22.48
N PHE A 300 -21.87 27.23 -21.23
CA PHE A 300 -21.20 26.20 -20.43
C PHE A 300 -21.95 25.72 -19.18
N SER A 301 -22.96 26.43 -18.68
CA SER A 301 -23.59 26.13 -17.38
C SER A 301 -24.29 24.78 -17.31
N GLU A 302 -24.67 24.19 -18.45
CA GLU A 302 -25.28 22.86 -18.49
C GLU A 302 -24.27 21.72 -18.29
N LYS A 303 -22.98 21.97 -18.57
CA LYS A 303 -21.93 20.93 -18.57
C LYS A 303 -20.90 21.13 -17.47
N TYR A 304 -20.62 22.37 -17.11
CA TYR A 304 -19.57 22.73 -16.17
C TYR A 304 -20.13 23.60 -15.06
N GLU A 305 -19.59 23.39 -13.86
CA GLU A 305 -19.77 24.33 -12.78
C GLU A 305 -18.99 25.61 -13.08
N ILE A 306 -19.61 26.77 -12.84
CA ILE A 306 -19.04 28.09 -13.11
C ILE A 306 -19.00 28.88 -11.82
N LEU A 307 -17.82 29.40 -11.47
CA LEU A 307 -17.60 30.29 -10.33
C LEU A 307 -17.03 31.62 -10.81
N GLU A 308 -17.63 32.71 -10.35
CA GLU A 308 -17.19 34.07 -10.61
C GLU A 308 -16.25 34.54 -9.51
N VAL A 309 -15.08 35.04 -9.89
CA VAL A 309 -14.06 35.51 -8.94
C VAL A 309 -13.41 36.79 -9.42
N SER A 310 -12.89 37.57 -8.46
CA SER A 310 -11.89 38.58 -8.74
C SER A 310 -10.67 38.29 -7.87
N ALA A 311 -9.59 37.85 -8.51
CA ALA A 311 -8.31 37.66 -7.84
C ALA A 311 -7.74 38.96 -7.26
N ALA A 312 -8.15 40.12 -7.80
CA ALA A 312 -7.69 41.44 -7.39
C ALA A 312 -8.43 41.97 -6.16
N THR A 313 -9.75 41.79 -6.08
CA THR A 313 -10.57 42.27 -4.94
C THR A 313 -10.74 41.21 -3.86
N GLY A 314 -10.52 39.93 -4.19
CA GLY A 314 -10.79 38.78 -3.32
C GLY A 314 -12.21 38.24 -3.43
N GLU A 315 -13.08 38.87 -4.23
CA GLU A 315 -14.46 38.44 -4.42
C GLU A 315 -14.55 37.02 -4.99
N GLY A 316 -15.44 36.20 -4.43
CA GLY A 316 -15.68 34.81 -4.86
C GLY A 316 -14.59 33.79 -4.50
N LEU A 317 -13.42 34.21 -4.01
CA LEU A 317 -12.30 33.30 -3.75
C LEU A 317 -12.55 32.31 -2.61
N ASP A 318 -13.24 32.70 -1.54
CA ASP A 318 -13.54 31.77 -0.44
C ASP A 318 -14.56 30.70 -0.86
N LEU A 319 -15.52 31.05 -1.72
CA LEU A 319 -16.43 30.08 -2.32
C LEU A 319 -15.67 29.10 -3.22
N LEU A 320 -14.73 29.60 -4.03
CA LEU A 320 -13.86 28.77 -4.86
C LEU A 320 -13.09 27.74 -4.04
N LYS A 321 -12.51 28.14 -2.89
CA LYS A 321 -11.79 27.22 -1.99
C LYS A 321 -12.70 26.09 -1.49
N LYS A 322 -13.86 26.44 -0.93
CA LYS A 322 -14.80 25.47 -0.34
C LYS A 322 -15.35 24.51 -1.40
N ARG A 323 -15.75 25.04 -2.56
CA ARG A 323 -16.34 24.23 -3.63
C ARG A 323 -15.35 23.29 -4.29
N ALA A 324 -14.10 23.73 -4.47
CA ALA A 324 -13.04 22.86 -4.95
C ALA A 324 -12.79 21.70 -3.97
N TYR A 325 -12.78 21.97 -2.67
CA TYR A 325 -12.62 20.94 -1.64
C TYR A 325 -13.79 19.94 -1.62
N GLU A 326 -15.04 20.41 -1.65
CA GLU A 326 -16.23 19.55 -1.73
C GLU A 326 -16.20 18.62 -2.96
N ARG A 327 -15.73 19.13 -4.10
CA ARG A 327 -15.61 18.33 -5.31
C ARG A 327 -14.50 17.28 -5.19
N LEU A 328 -13.37 17.62 -4.54
CA LEU A 328 -12.31 16.66 -4.27
C LEU A 328 -12.79 15.51 -3.37
N THR A 329 -13.55 15.80 -2.31
CA THR A 329 -14.06 14.77 -1.39
C THR A 329 -15.00 13.79 -2.09
N GLN A 330 -15.86 14.28 -2.99
CA GLN A 330 -16.73 13.41 -3.80
C GLN A 330 -15.95 12.48 -4.74
N ILE A 331 -14.84 12.97 -5.32
CA ILE A 331 -13.97 12.16 -6.17
C ILE A 331 -13.21 11.10 -5.34
N GLU A 332 -12.90 11.38 -4.07
CA GLU A 332 -12.20 10.43 -3.19
C GLU A 332 -13.07 9.26 -2.70
N GLU A 333 -14.38 9.46 -2.53
CA GLU A 333 -15.33 8.41 -2.11
C GLU A 333 -15.49 7.29 -3.16
N GLU A 334 -15.11 7.52 -4.42
CA GLU A 334 -15.17 6.50 -5.49
C GLU A 334 -14.02 5.48 -5.46
N ILE A 335 -13.02 5.64 -4.58
CA ILE A 335 -11.92 4.67 -4.42
C ILE A 335 -12.33 3.63 -3.37
N GLU A 336 -12.81 2.46 -3.80
CA GLU A 336 -13.11 1.34 -2.90
C GLU A 336 -11.81 0.77 -2.31
N PHE A 337 -11.66 0.90 -1.00
CA PHE A 337 -10.67 0.18 -0.22
C PHE A 337 -11.26 -1.18 0.18
N VAL A 338 -10.46 -2.23 0.07
CA VAL A 338 -10.86 -3.57 0.51
C VAL A 338 -10.66 -3.65 2.03
N ASP A 339 -11.64 -4.17 2.77
CA ASP A 339 -11.55 -4.34 4.24
C ASP A 339 -10.38 -5.28 4.61
N GLU A 340 -9.75 -5.10 5.77
CA GLU A 340 -8.74 -6.01 6.33
C GLU A 340 -9.24 -7.47 6.35
N GLN A 341 -10.53 -7.70 6.64
CA GLN A 341 -11.11 -9.05 6.64
C GLN A 341 -11.24 -9.64 5.23
N GLU A 342 -11.55 -8.81 4.24
CA GLU A 342 -11.61 -9.24 2.85
C GLU A 342 -10.21 -9.50 2.29
N ILE A 343 -9.24 -8.62 2.61
CA ILE A 343 -7.81 -8.85 2.37
C ILE A 343 -7.44 -10.22 2.95
N GLU A 344 -7.63 -10.46 4.25
CA GLU A 344 -7.33 -11.77 4.88
C GLU A 344 -8.00 -12.94 4.13
N SER A 345 -9.26 -12.81 3.71
CA SER A 345 -9.98 -13.86 2.97
C SER A 345 -9.43 -14.15 1.56
N PHE A 346 -8.88 -13.14 0.88
CA PHE A 346 -8.25 -13.28 -0.44
C PHE A 346 -6.93 -14.06 -0.36
N TYR A 347 -6.16 -13.87 0.71
CA TYR A 347 -4.87 -14.56 0.90
C TYR A 347 -4.98 -15.86 1.70
N ASP A 348 -6.04 -16.03 2.50
CA ASP A 348 -6.42 -17.33 3.09
C ASP A 348 -6.63 -18.40 2.00
N ARG A 349 -6.84 -18.00 0.74
CA ARG A 349 -6.89 -18.89 -0.43
C ARG A 349 -5.53 -19.26 -1.02
N LYS A 350 -4.44 -18.53 -0.72
CA LYS A 350 -3.10 -18.81 -1.26
C LYS A 350 -2.11 -19.39 -0.24
N GLU A 351 -2.23 -19.14 1.06
CA GLU A 351 -1.25 -19.62 2.06
C GLU A 351 -1.87 -20.08 3.40
N ARG A 352 -2.94 -20.88 3.37
CA ARG A 352 -3.27 -21.72 4.53
C ARG A 352 -2.55 -23.04 4.41
N ASP A 353 -1.30 -23.14 4.90
CA ASP A 353 -0.61 -24.42 5.18
C ASP A 353 -1.00 -25.52 4.16
N THR A 354 -0.95 -25.20 2.86
CA THR A 354 -1.76 -25.95 1.89
C THR A 354 -1.08 -27.28 1.69
N ILE A 355 -1.58 -28.31 2.38
CA ILE A 355 -1.06 -29.66 2.23
C ILE A 355 -1.53 -30.14 0.86
N VAL A 356 -0.59 -30.17 -0.08
CA VAL A 356 -0.78 -30.72 -1.41
C VAL A 356 -0.33 -32.17 -1.35
N VAL A 357 -1.21 -33.06 -1.77
CA VAL A 357 -0.91 -34.48 -1.91
C VAL A 357 -1.07 -34.83 -3.38
N THR A 358 -0.03 -35.38 -3.98
CA THR A 358 -0.02 -35.83 -5.38
C THR A 358 0.41 -37.29 -5.45
N LYS A 359 0.01 -37.95 -6.54
CA LYS A 359 0.48 -39.29 -6.89
C LYS A 359 1.52 -39.15 -8.01
N GLU A 360 2.73 -39.59 -7.74
CA GLU A 360 3.79 -39.77 -8.73
C GLU A 360 3.81 -41.23 -9.21
N ASP A 361 4.61 -41.54 -10.23
CA ASP A 361 4.57 -42.85 -10.93
C ASP A 361 4.72 -44.06 -9.97
N ASP A 362 5.56 -43.96 -8.94
CA ASP A 362 5.89 -45.05 -8.01
C ASP A 362 5.68 -44.72 -6.51
N TYR A 363 5.22 -43.52 -6.17
CA TYR A 363 5.04 -43.07 -4.77
C TYR A 363 4.02 -41.93 -4.64
N TYR A 364 3.57 -41.66 -3.42
CA TYR A 364 2.72 -40.52 -3.12
C TYR A 364 3.53 -39.41 -2.46
N LEU A 365 3.37 -38.18 -2.93
CA LEU A 365 4.10 -37.01 -2.44
C LEU A 365 3.15 -36.13 -1.63
N ALA A 366 3.53 -35.79 -0.40
CA ALA A 366 2.83 -34.81 0.42
C ALA A 366 3.77 -33.64 0.74
N GLU A 367 3.43 -32.48 0.19
CA GLU A 367 4.20 -31.25 0.32
C GLU A 367 3.35 -30.13 0.92
N GLY A 368 4.03 -29.23 1.61
CA GLY A 368 3.42 -28.03 2.15
C GLY A 368 4.26 -27.44 3.27
N ASP A 369 4.17 -26.12 3.43
CA ASP A 369 4.96 -25.37 4.41
C ASP A 369 4.78 -25.85 5.85
N PHE A 370 3.60 -26.38 6.17
CA PHE A 370 3.34 -27.03 7.46
C PHE A 370 4.09 -28.34 7.61
N LEU A 371 4.07 -29.19 6.58
CA LEU A 371 4.71 -30.50 6.58
C LEU A 371 6.23 -30.37 6.64
N GLU A 372 6.81 -29.41 5.92
CA GLU A 372 8.24 -29.12 5.94
C GLU A 372 8.71 -28.77 7.37
N ARG A 373 7.99 -27.87 8.06
CA ARG A 373 8.29 -27.52 9.47
C ARG A 373 8.09 -28.68 10.43
N LEU A 374 7.05 -29.50 10.19
CA LEU A 374 6.77 -30.66 11.00
C LEU A 374 7.89 -31.70 10.87
N VAL A 375 8.40 -31.93 9.65
CA VAL A 375 9.56 -32.77 9.39
C VAL A 375 10.81 -32.23 10.10
N ASP A 376 11.14 -30.95 9.93
CA ASP A 376 12.32 -30.31 10.53
C ASP A 376 12.35 -30.36 12.07
N SER A 377 11.16 -30.34 12.70
CA SER A 377 11.03 -30.39 14.16
C SER A 377 10.86 -31.80 14.73
N THR A 378 10.75 -32.82 13.87
CA THR A 378 10.54 -34.21 14.29
C THR A 378 11.86 -34.95 14.41
N ASN A 379 12.08 -35.60 15.56
CA ASN A 379 13.14 -36.58 15.70
C ASN A 379 12.62 -37.97 15.28
N PHE A 380 12.95 -38.40 14.06
CA PHE A 380 12.49 -39.68 13.51
C PHE A 380 13.09 -40.92 14.20
N ASP A 381 14.19 -40.76 14.94
CA ASP A 381 14.78 -41.83 15.75
C ASP A 381 14.03 -42.07 17.08
N ASP A 382 13.11 -41.18 17.46
CA ASP A 382 12.33 -41.28 18.70
C ASP A 382 10.88 -41.68 18.42
N PHE A 383 10.49 -42.86 18.91
CA PHE A 383 9.16 -43.44 18.67
C PHE A 383 7.99 -42.52 19.06
N GLU A 384 8.11 -41.76 20.14
CA GLU A 384 7.04 -40.86 20.59
C GLU A 384 6.93 -39.62 19.69
N SER A 385 8.07 -39.11 19.21
CA SER A 385 8.16 -38.01 18.25
C SER A 385 7.60 -38.43 16.89
N PHE A 386 7.96 -39.62 16.41
CA PHE A 386 7.43 -40.19 15.17
C PHE A 386 5.93 -40.50 15.25
N SER A 387 5.46 -41.07 16.36
CA SER A 387 4.03 -41.32 16.58
C SER A 387 3.23 -40.01 16.64
N ASN A 388 3.80 -38.94 17.20
CA ASN A 388 3.18 -37.61 17.16
C ASN A 388 3.15 -37.04 15.74
N PHE A 389 4.23 -37.19 14.97
CA PHE A 389 4.29 -36.83 13.55
C PHE A 389 3.17 -37.51 12.75
N GLN A 390 3.03 -38.84 12.86
CA GLN A 390 1.96 -39.61 12.22
C GLN A 390 0.57 -39.14 12.64
N LYS A 391 0.37 -38.90 13.95
CA LYS A 391 -0.91 -38.38 14.45
C LYS A 391 -1.25 -37.02 13.84
N VAL A 392 -0.27 -36.13 13.71
CA VAL A 392 -0.48 -34.80 13.11
C VAL A 392 -0.83 -34.92 11.62
N LEU A 393 -0.27 -35.88 10.88
CA LEU A 393 -0.67 -36.16 9.50
C LEU A 393 -2.15 -36.60 9.40
N VAL A 394 -2.62 -37.42 10.34
CA VAL A 394 -4.03 -37.82 10.43
C VAL A 394 -4.91 -36.62 10.79
N ASP A 395 -4.58 -35.90 11.86
CA ASP A 395 -5.36 -34.77 12.36
C ASP A 395 -5.47 -33.62 11.31
N LYS A 396 -4.49 -33.53 10.40
CA LYS A 396 -4.45 -32.55 9.30
C LYS A 396 -5.02 -33.07 7.97
N GLY A 397 -5.56 -34.30 7.95
CA GLY A 397 -6.23 -34.87 6.78
C GLY A 397 -5.29 -35.30 5.63
N VAL A 398 -4.00 -35.48 5.90
CA VAL A 398 -3.02 -35.93 4.88
C VAL A 398 -3.31 -37.38 4.50
N ILE A 399 -3.58 -38.21 5.50
CA ILE A 399 -3.91 -39.63 5.32
C ILE A 399 -5.21 -39.80 4.52
N ASP A 400 -6.22 -38.98 4.80
CA ASP A 400 -7.49 -39.03 4.06
C ASP A 400 -7.31 -38.64 2.58
N LYS A 401 -6.50 -37.62 2.29
CA LYS A 401 -6.14 -37.24 0.91
C LYS A 401 -5.36 -38.35 0.18
N LEU A 402 -4.44 -39.02 0.87
CA LEU A 402 -3.71 -40.16 0.32
C LEU A 402 -4.65 -41.31 -0.04
N ARG A 403 -5.63 -41.62 0.82
CA ARG A 403 -6.69 -42.61 0.55
C ARG A 403 -7.55 -42.21 -0.65
N GLU A 404 -7.94 -40.94 -0.77
CA GLU A 404 -8.70 -40.44 -1.92
C GLU A 404 -7.95 -40.61 -3.25
N LEU A 405 -6.61 -40.53 -3.22
CA LEU A 405 -5.74 -40.76 -4.38
C LEU A 405 -5.42 -42.24 -4.63
N GLY A 406 -5.92 -43.13 -3.77
CA GLY A 406 -5.82 -44.58 -3.92
C GLY A 406 -4.58 -45.22 -3.29
N ALA A 407 -3.96 -44.59 -2.29
CA ALA A 407 -2.87 -45.20 -1.53
C ALA A 407 -3.36 -46.45 -0.77
N THR A 408 -2.56 -47.51 -0.83
CA THR A 408 -2.81 -48.82 -0.23
C THR A 408 -1.66 -49.25 0.66
N GLU A 409 -1.92 -50.18 1.58
CA GLU A 409 -0.93 -50.63 2.57
C GLU A 409 0.36 -51.12 1.89
N GLY A 410 1.50 -50.55 2.30
CA GLY A 410 2.81 -50.80 1.71
C GLY A 410 3.22 -49.86 0.57
N ASP A 411 2.38 -48.91 0.15
CA ASP A 411 2.77 -47.88 -0.81
C ASP A 411 3.76 -46.88 -0.20
N LEU A 412 4.75 -46.44 -0.98
CA LEU A 412 5.75 -45.46 -0.54
C LEU A 412 5.13 -44.06 -0.49
N ILE A 413 5.28 -43.39 0.65
CA ILE A 413 4.91 -41.98 0.82
C ILE A 413 6.15 -41.16 1.12
N SER A 414 6.32 -40.06 0.38
CA SER A 414 7.31 -39.03 0.65
C SER A 414 6.64 -37.80 1.24
N VAL A 415 6.97 -37.42 2.46
CA VAL A 415 6.54 -36.18 3.10
C VAL A 415 7.73 -35.22 3.15
N CYS A 416 7.74 -34.22 2.27
CA CYS A 416 8.82 -33.23 2.16
C CYS A 416 10.23 -33.86 2.15
N GLY A 417 10.40 -35.00 1.47
CA GLY A 417 11.67 -35.73 1.35
C GLY A 417 11.92 -36.80 2.41
N VAL A 418 11.01 -37.02 3.37
CA VAL A 418 11.06 -38.16 4.30
C VAL A 418 10.16 -39.27 3.80
N GLU A 419 10.74 -40.44 3.57
CA GLU A 419 10.05 -41.60 3.00
C GLU A 419 9.64 -42.62 4.07
N PHE A 420 8.40 -43.12 3.98
CA PHE A 420 7.89 -44.21 4.80
C PHE A 420 6.77 -44.97 4.11
N ASP A 421 6.54 -46.20 4.53
CA ASP A 421 5.45 -47.03 4.01
C ASP A 421 4.10 -46.57 4.56
N PHE A 422 3.09 -46.54 3.69
CA PHE A 422 1.72 -46.32 4.10
C PHE A 422 1.22 -47.51 4.92
N VAL A 423 0.73 -47.23 6.13
CA VAL A 423 0.10 -48.19 7.03
C VAL A 423 -1.27 -47.64 7.38
N ASP A 424 -2.32 -48.40 7.08
CA ASP A 424 -3.73 -47.97 7.20
C ASP A 424 -4.25 -47.96 8.66
#